data_AF-A0A5B7HE34-F1
#
_entry.id   AF-A0A5B7HE34-F1
#
_cell.length_a   1.000
_cell.length_b   1.000
_cell.length_c   1.000
_cell.angle_alpha   90.00
_cell.angle_beta   90.00
_cell.angle_gamma   90.00
#
_symmetry.space_group_name_H-M   'P 1'
#
loop_
_entity.id
_entity.type
_entity.pdbx_description
1 polymer ?
#
loop_
_entity_poly.entity_id
_entity_poly.type
_entity_poly.pdbx_seq_one_letter_code
_entity_poly.pdbx_strand_id
1 'polypeptide(L)'
;MPVFESGVLGVPAKRPPTPTRPQPFNLQADQRGMVKQEKFKAQLKNESQLEAEKRKFHARLGDVVHKAPFVPEKSQRPLTEISSFALNTEVRAGKRSEYDLQCKVHEEEILMAKKLVSDSLHWYGKEASVLKPIKQVKYLHSM
;
A
#
# COMPACT_ATOMS: atom_id res chain seq x y z
N MET A 1 -49.24 -62.15 22.76
CA MET A 1 -49.38 -60.73 22.34
C MET A 1 -50.29 -60.70 21.11
N PRO A 2 -51.37 -59.92 21.09
CA PRO A 2 -52.23 -59.83 19.92
C PRO A 2 -51.50 -59.06 18.80
N VAL A 3 -51.64 -59.51 17.56
CA VAL A 3 -51.09 -58.87 16.37
C VAL A 3 -52.11 -57.85 15.89
N PHE A 4 -51.78 -56.56 15.95
CA PHE A 4 -52.61 -55.51 15.36
C PHE A 4 -52.28 -55.40 13.87
N GLU A 5 -53.26 -55.72 13.02
CA GLU A 5 -53.17 -55.49 11.58
C GLU A 5 -53.08 -53.98 11.33
N SER A 6 -51.92 -53.53 10.85
CA SER A 6 -51.63 -52.12 10.57
C SER A 6 -52.27 -51.68 9.25
N GLY A 7 -53.59 -51.49 9.27
CA GLY A 7 -54.35 -50.93 8.15
C GLY A 7 -55.22 -49.78 8.61
N VAL A 8 -54.70 -48.55 8.62
CA VAL A 8 -55.51 -47.35 8.87
C VAL A 8 -56.41 -47.12 7.65
N LEU A 9 -57.71 -47.38 7.81
CA LEU A 9 -58.75 -47.07 6.82
C LEU A 9 -58.79 -45.55 6.55
N GLY A 10 -58.60 -45.14 5.30
CA GLY A 10 -58.86 -43.77 4.83
C GLY A 10 -57.64 -42.95 4.39
N VAL A 11 -56.41 -43.45 4.53
CA VAL A 11 -55.20 -42.75 4.06
C VAL A 11 -54.69 -43.40 2.76
N PRO A 12 -54.53 -42.65 1.65
CA PRO A 12 -54.01 -43.21 0.41
C PRO A 12 -52.55 -43.67 0.59
N ALA A 13 -52.23 -44.85 0.05
CA ALA A 13 -50.91 -45.44 0.15
C ALA A 13 -49.83 -44.50 -0.46
N LYS A 14 -48.80 -44.18 0.35
CA LYS A 14 -47.67 -43.36 -0.09
C LYS A 14 -46.94 -44.08 -1.23
N ARG A 15 -46.92 -43.47 -2.43
CA ARG A 15 -46.17 -44.03 -3.56
C ARG A 15 -44.67 -43.80 -3.33
N PRO A 16 -43.81 -44.81 -3.54
CA PRO A 16 -42.37 -44.64 -3.45
C PRO A 16 -41.91 -43.65 -4.55
N PRO A 17 -41.01 -42.70 -4.25
CA PRO A 17 -40.53 -41.76 -5.27
C PRO A 17 -39.75 -42.49 -6.35
N THR A 18 -40.00 -42.15 -7.62
CA THR A 18 -39.22 -42.67 -8.74
C THR A 18 -37.87 -41.95 -8.82
N PRO A 19 -36.76 -42.64 -9.12
CA PRO A 19 -35.46 -41.99 -9.28
C PRO A 19 -35.50 -40.94 -10.40
N THR A 20 -35.08 -39.71 -10.10
CA THR A 20 -34.99 -38.63 -11.10
C THR A 20 -33.88 -38.94 -12.10
N ARG A 21 -34.19 -38.92 -13.41
CA ARG A 21 -33.20 -39.08 -14.48
C ARG A 21 -32.53 -37.72 -14.76
N PRO A 22 -31.19 -37.63 -14.78
CA PRO A 22 -30.51 -36.39 -15.13
C PRO A 22 -30.71 -36.08 -16.61
N GLN A 23 -31.09 -34.83 -16.93
CA GLN A 23 -31.17 -34.33 -18.29
C GLN A 23 -29.91 -33.48 -18.57
N PRO A 24 -29.24 -33.64 -19.73
CA PRO A 24 -28.11 -32.81 -20.08
C PRO A 24 -28.54 -31.34 -20.16
N PHE A 25 -27.65 -30.46 -19.72
CA PHE A 25 -27.86 -29.02 -19.73
C PHE A 25 -26.65 -28.32 -20.34
N ASN A 26 -26.90 -27.24 -21.07
CA ASN A 26 -25.85 -26.49 -21.73
C ASN A 26 -25.16 -25.58 -20.70
N LEU A 27 -23.94 -25.95 -20.35
CA LEU A 27 -23.11 -25.13 -19.47
C LEU A 27 -22.59 -23.91 -20.22
N GLN A 28 -22.84 -22.72 -19.66
CA GLN A 28 -22.26 -21.47 -20.17
C GLN A 28 -20.72 -21.50 -20.12
N ALA A 29 -20.14 -22.30 -19.23
CA ALA A 29 -18.69 -22.52 -19.18
C ALA A 29 -18.15 -23.20 -20.44
N ASP A 30 -18.88 -24.17 -21.00
CA ASP A 30 -18.46 -24.89 -22.20
C ASP A 30 -18.45 -23.95 -23.41
N GLN A 31 -19.48 -23.12 -23.55
CA GLN A 31 -19.55 -22.11 -24.60
C GLN A 31 -18.39 -21.11 -24.52
N ARG A 32 -18.07 -20.61 -23.32
CA ARG A 32 -16.90 -19.73 -23.12
C ARG A 32 -15.58 -20.45 -23.41
N GLY A 33 -15.48 -21.73 -23.05
CA GLY A 33 -14.33 -22.59 -23.32
C GLY A 33 -14.08 -22.76 -24.81
N MET A 34 -15.13 -23.02 -25.60
CA MET A 34 -15.06 -23.14 -27.05
C MET A 34 -14.52 -21.85 -27.68
N VAL A 35 -15.08 -20.69 -27.34
CA VAL A 35 -14.62 -19.38 -27.86
C VAL A 35 -13.16 -19.12 -27.52
N LYS A 36 -12.73 -19.44 -26.29
CA LYS A 36 -11.32 -19.29 -25.87
C LYS A 36 -10.41 -20.21 -26.69
N GLN A 37 -10.82 -21.45 -26.91
CA GLN A 37 -10.03 -22.43 -27.65
C GLN A 37 -9.89 -22.05 -29.13
N GLU A 38 -10.96 -21.55 -29.75
CA GLU A 38 -10.92 -21.05 -31.12
C GLU A 38 -9.97 -19.86 -31.28
N LYS A 39 -10.06 -18.86 -30.37
CA LYS A 39 -9.16 -17.71 -30.36
C LYS A 39 -7.70 -18.13 -30.19
N PHE A 40 -7.43 -19.05 -29.27
CA PHE A 40 -6.08 -19.56 -29.03
C PHE A 40 -5.52 -20.28 -30.25
N LYS A 41 -6.32 -21.14 -30.91
CA LYS A 41 -5.94 -21.81 -32.17
C LYS A 41 -5.64 -20.80 -33.28
N ALA A 42 -6.44 -19.74 -33.41
CA ALA A 42 -6.21 -18.69 -34.39
C ALA A 42 -4.89 -17.93 -34.12
N GLN A 43 -4.62 -17.60 -32.86
CA GLN A 43 -3.36 -16.96 -32.46
C GLN A 43 -2.14 -17.83 -32.81
N LEU A 44 -2.15 -19.11 -32.42
CA LEU A 44 -1.06 -20.04 -32.74
C LEU A 44 -0.81 -20.16 -34.25
N LYS A 45 -1.87 -20.18 -35.06
CA LYS A 45 -1.75 -20.25 -36.51
C LYS A 45 -1.10 -18.98 -37.08
N ASN A 46 -1.52 -17.81 -36.62
CA ASN A 46 -0.95 -16.53 -37.06
C ASN A 46 0.52 -16.39 -36.64
N GLU A 47 0.85 -16.77 -35.41
CA GLU A 47 2.22 -16.77 -34.90
C GLU A 47 3.13 -17.69 -35.73
N SER A 48 2.66 -18.91 -36.02
CA SER A 48 3.39 -19.87 -36.86
C SER A 48 3.65 -19.33 -38.27
N GLN A 49 2.65 -18.68 -38.88
CA GLN A 49 2.80 -18.06 -40.21
C GLN A 49 3.83 -16.93 -40.19
N LEU A 50 3.73 -16.04 -39.21
CA LEU A 50 4.63 -14.90 -39.05
C LEU A 50 6.07 -15.36 -38.75
N GLU A 51 6.24 -16.41 -37.96
CA GLU A 51 7.55 -17.03 -37.73
C GLU A 51 8.11 -17.65 -39.01
N ALA A 52 7.29 -18.33 -39.79
CA ALA A 52 7.69 -18.89 -41.08
C ALA A 52 8.10 -17.80 -42.06
N GLU A 53 7.39 -16.67 -42.12
CA GLU A 53 7.74 -15.51 -42.92
C GLU A 53 9.05 -14.86 -42.48
N LYS A 54 9.26 -14.67 -41.17
CA LYS A 54 10.52 -14.12 -40.63
C LYS A 54 11.71 -15.03 -40.89
N ARG A 55 11.50 -16.35 -40.94
CA ARG A 55 12.55 -17.34 -41.25
C ARG A 55 12.91 -17.34 -42.75
N LYS A 56 12.04 -16.82 -43.62
CA LYS A 56 12.38 -16.66 -45.04
C LYS A 56 13.47 -15.60 -45.16
N PHE A 57 14.63 -16.05 -45.60
CA PHE A 57 15.74 -15.15 -45.89
C PHE A 57 15.42 -14.34 -47.15
N HIS A 58 15.20 -13.04 -46.98
CA HIS A 58 15.08 -12.09 -48.06
C HIS A 58 16.38 -11.28 -48.15
N ALA A 59 17.20 -11.57 -49.16
CA ALA A 59 18.39 -10.79 -49.43
C ALA A 59 17.98 -9.35 -49.79
N ARG A 60 18.47 -8.37 -49.04
CA ARG A 60 18.31 -6.97 -49.40
C ARG A 60 19.18 -6.68 -50.62
N LEU A 61 18.64 -5.96 -51.59
CA LEU A 61 19.44 -5.44 -52.71
C LEU A 61 20.62 -4.63 -52.14
N GLY A 62 21.77 -4.69 -52.82
CA GLY A 62 23.03 -4.03 -52.44
C GLY A 62 23.00 -2.50 -52.61
N ASP A 63 21.90 -1.86 -52.23
CA ASP A 63 21.64 -0.43 -52.39
C ASP A 63 22.69 0.47 -51.73
N VAL A 64 23.43 -0.05 -50.75
CA VAL A 64 24.49 0.69 -50.04
C VAL A 64 25.61 1.11 -51.00
N VAL A 65 25.82 0.37 -52.10
CA VAL A 65 26.84 0.70 -53.10
C VAL A 65 26.45 1.94 -53.93
N HIS A 66 25.16 2.18 -54.14
CA HIS A 66 24.65 3.28 -54.96
C HIS A 66 24.17 4.48 -54.12
N LYS A 67 23.93 4.29 -52.83
CA LYS A 67 23.50 5.35 -51.92
C LYS A 67 24.69 6.20 -51.50
N ALA A 68 24.50 7.52 -51.57
CA ALA A 68 25.45 8.46 -50.98
C ALA A 68 25.60 8.19 -49.47
N PRO A 69 26.80 8.38 -48.88
CA PRO A 69 27.00 8.28 -47.45
C PRO A 69 26.06 9.21 -46.68
N PHE A 70 25.71 8.81 -45.45
CA PHE A 70 24.97 9.69 -44.55
C PHE A 70 25.80 10.94 -44.24
N VAL A 71 25.24 12.11 -44.52
CA VAL A 71 25.80 13.41 -44.13
C VAL A 71 24.91 13.99 -43.04
N PRO A 72 25.39 14.09 -41.78
CA PRO A 72 24.61 14.69 -40.71
C PRO A 72 24.28 16.14 -41.04
N GLU A 73 22.99 16.49 -41.04
CA GLU A 73 22.57 17.87 -41.16
C GLU A 73 22.93 18.65 -39.89
N LYS A 74 23.44 19.87 -40.07
CA LYS A 74 23.70 20.78 -38.95
C LYS A 74 22.36 21.18 -38.32
N SER A 75 22.26 21.10 -37.00
CA SER A 75 21.04 21.48 -36.29
C SER A 75 20.75 22.97 -36.45
N GLN A 76 19.53 23.30 -36.90
CA GLN A 76 19.00 24.67 -36.92
C GLN A 76 18.32 25.07 -35.60
N ARG A 77 18.45 24.23 -34.56
CA ARG A 77 17.84 24.48 -33.26
C ARG A 77 18.57 25.65 -32.59
N PRO A 78 17.85 26.58 -31.93
CA PRO A 78 18.47 27.64 -31.17
C PRO A 78 19.36 27.06 -30.07
N LEU A 79 20.41 27.80 -29.72
CA LEU A 79 21.29 27.42 -28.62
C LEU A 79 20.47 27.36 -27.32
N THR A 80 20.64 26.30 -26.54
CA THR A 80 19.91 26.13 -25.28
C THR A 80 20.23 27.30 -24.33
N GLU A 81 19.19 27.99 -23.87
CA GLU A 81 19.30 29.04 -22.85
C GLU A 81 19.50 28.41 -21.46
N ILE A 82 20.55 28.80 -20.76
CA ILE A 82 20.81 28.35 -19.39
C ILE A 82 20.00 29.25 -18.44
N SER A 83 18.82 28.80 -18.05
CA SER A 83 18.01 29.45 -17.01
C SER A 83 18.43 28.97 -15.63
N SER A 84 18.41 29.86 -14.64
CA SER A 84 18.56 29.46 -13.24
C SER A 84 17.32 28.69 -12.80
N PHE A 85 17.52 27.54 -12.16
CA PHE A 85 16.44 26.76 -11.56
C PHE A 85 16.78 26.47 -10.11
N ALA A 86 15.77 26.50 -9.25
CA ALA A 86 15.95 26.14 -7.85
C ALA A 86 16.01 24.61 -7.73
N LEU A 87 17.10 24.09 -7.18
CA LEU A 87 17.24 22.64 -7.01
C LEU A 87 16.42 22.19 -5.81
N ASN A 88 15.63 21.13 -5.96
CA ASN A 88 14.82 20.59 -4.86
C ASN A 88 15.65 20.23 -3.62
N THR A 89 16.93 19.90 -3.79
CA THR A 89 17.84 19.65 -2.67
C THR A 89 18.17 20.92 -1.89
N GLU A 90 18.30 22.08 -2.54
CA GLU A 90 18.53 23.37 -1.89
C GLU A 90 17.30 23.77 -1.06
N VAL A 91 16.11 23.63 -1.67
CA VAL A 91 14.83 23.88 -0.97
C VAL A 91 14.69 22.97 0.25
N ARG A 92 15.02 21.68 0.10
CA ARG A 92 14.97 20.71 1.21
C ARG A 92 16.00 21.02 2.30
N ALA A 93 17.20 21.44 1.92
CA ALA A 93 18.25 21.82 2.87
C ALA A 93 17.84 23.04 3.70
N GLY A 94 17.26 24.07 3.07
CA GLY A 94 16.74 25.25 3.77
C GLY A 94 15.68 24.89 4.80
N LYS A 95 14.65 24.14 4.38
CA LYS A 95 13.58 23.65 5.27
C LYS A 95 14.12 22.81 6.44
N ARG A 96 15.13 21.98 6.17
CA ARG A 96 15.73 21.15 7.23
C ARG A 96 16.49 22.00 8.25
N SER A 97 17.25 23.00 7.79
CA SER A 97 17.96 23.94 8.66
C SER A 97 16.99 24.71 9.58
N GLU A 98 15.87 25.18 9.03
CA GLU A 98 14.82 25.87 9.80
C GLU A 98 14.23 24.95 10.88
N TYR A 99 13.92 23.70 10.54
CA TYR A 99 13.41 22.71 11.49
C TYR A 99 14.41 22.42 12.61
N ASP A 100 15.68 22.19 12.26
CA ASP A 100 16.73 21.88 13.24
C ASP A 100 16.96 23.08 14.20
N LEU A 101 16.82 24.33 13.72
CA LEU A 101 16.83 25.52 14.57
C LEU A 101 15.65 25.57 15.52
N GLN A 102 14.43 25.30 15.04
CA GLN A 102 13.23 25.27 15.87
C GLN A 102 13.32 24.21 16.98
N CYS A 103 13.83 23.02 16.65
CA CYS A 103 14.06 21.97 17.64
C CYS A 103 15.05 22.41 18.72
N LYS A 104 16.17 23.05 18.35
CA LYS A 104 17.15 23.56 19.32
C LYS A 104 16.57 24.59 20.26
N VAL A 105 15.83 25.57 19.74
CA VAL A 105 15.17 26.59 20.57
C VAL A 105 14.21 25.94 21.56
N HIS A 106 13.40 24.98 21.10
CA HIS A 106 12.47 24.27 21.96
C HIS A 106 13.18 23.45 23.06
N GLU A 107 14.29 22.79 22.73
CA GLU A 107 15.11 22.07 23.70
C GLU A 107 15.68 23.01 24.77
N GLU A 108 16.20 24.18 24.37
CA GLU A 108 16.70 25.21 25.27
C GLU A 108 15.61 25.75 26.21
N GLU A 109 14.41 26.02 25.68
CA GLU A 109 13.24 26.44 26.48
C GLU A 109 12.87 25.39 27.53
N ILE A 110 12.81 24.10 27.15
CA ILE A 110 12.52 23.01 28.08
C ILE A 110 13.60 22.93 29.17
N LEU A 111 14.87 23.07 28.80
CA LEU A 111 15.98 23.04 29.75
C LEU A 111 15.91 24.22 30.74
N MET A 112 15.62 25.43 30.25
CA MET A 112 15.43 26.60 31.11
C MET A 112 14.24 26.42 32.06
N ALA A 113 13.11 25.92 31.57
CA ALA A 113 11.94 25.64 32.39
C ALA A 113 12.24 24.60 33.49
N LYS A 114 12.94 23.50 33.14
CA LYS A 114 13.38 22.49 34.12
C LYS A 114 14.31 23.08 35.18
N LYS A 115 15.23 23.96 34.77
CA LYS A 115 16.14 24.63 35.69
C LYS A 115 15.38 25.54 36.66
N LEU A 116 14.46 26.36 36.17
CA LEU A 116 13.62 27.23 37.02
C LEU A 116 12.77 26.43 38.01
N VAL A 117 12.17 25.32 37.57
CA VAL A 117 11.41 24.43 38.45
C VAL A 117 12.30 23.84 39.54
N SER A 118 13.48 23.34 39.16
CA SER A 118 14.48 22.80 40.08
C SER A 118 14.96 23.85 41.09
N ASP A 119 15.28 25.06 40.63
CA ASP A 119 15.71 26.18 41.46
C ASP A 119 14.60 26.60 42.44
N SER A 120 13.33 26.61 42.00
CA SER A 120 12.18 26.87 42.87
C SER A 120 12.01 25.77 43.92
N LEU A 121 12.14 24.50 43.53
CA LEU A 121 11.99 23.35 44.44
C LEU A 121 13.10 23.36 45.51
N HIS A 122 14.31 23.74 45.11
CA HIS A 122 15.44 23.95 46.02
C HIS A 122 15.17 25.09 47.02
N TRP A 123 14.59 26.20 46.57
CA TRP A 123 14.20 27.32 47.44
C TRP A 123 13.19 26.90 48.51
N TYR A 124 12.08 26.27 48.10
CA TYR A 124 11.03 25.82 49.03
C TYR A 124 11.52 24.74 50.01
N GLY A 125 12.44 23.86 49.57
CA GLY A 125 13.06 22.86 50.44
C GLY A 125 13.92 23.46 51.57
N LYS A 126 14.58 24.60 51.32
CA LYS A 126 15.31 25.34 52.35
C LYS A 126 14.37 25.99 53.36
N GLU A 127 13.30 26.64 52.92
CA GLU A 127 12.32 27.29 53.83
C GLU A 127 11.63 26.30 54.77
N ALA A 128 11.25 25.12 54.28
CA ALA A 128 10.65 24.06 55.10
C ALA A 128 11.59 23.54 56.20
N SER A 129 12.91 23.61 56.00
CA SER A 129 13.90 23.20 57.00
C SER A 129 14.15 24.23 58.12
N VAL A 130 13.77 25.49 57.89
CA VAL A 130 13.94 26.60 58.85
C VAL A 130 12.78 26.67 59.85
N LEU A 131 11.57 26.22 59.46
CA LEU A 131 10.40 26.16 60.33
C LEU A 131 10.39 24.87 61.17
N LYS A 132 11.10 24.87 62.31
CA LYS A 132 10.98 23.80 63.33
C LYS A 132 9.69 24.00 64.15
N PRO A 133 8.97 22.92 64.53
CA PRO A 133 7.72 23.06 65.28
C PRO A 133 7.98 23.66 66.68
N ILE A 134 7.26 24.74 66.99
CA ILE A 134 7.21 25.33 68.34
C ILE A 134 6.59 24.27 69.26
N LYS A 135 7.39 23.73 70.18
CA LYS A 135 6.91 22.78 71.20
C LYS A 135 5.82 23.47 72.03
N GLN A 136 4.61 22.89 72.03
CA GLN A 136 3.52 23.38 72.87
C GLN A 136 3.90 23.34 74.34
N VAL A 137 3.87 24.51 75.00
CA VAL A 137 4.03 24.66 76.45
C VAL A 137 2.74 24.18 77.10
N LYS A 138 2.80 23.03 77.78
CA LYS A 138 1.72 22.53 78.64
C LYS A 138 1.65 23.41 79.90
N TYR A 139 0.64 24.26 80.00
CA TYR A 139 0.26 24.89 81.25
C TYR A 139 -0.61 23.92 82.06
N LEU A 140 -0.04 23.35 83.14
CA LEU A 140 -0.82 22.70 84.20
C LEU A 140 -1.00 23.72 85.32
N HIS A 141 -2.23 24.19 85.47
CA HIS A 141 -2.71 24.88 86.66
C HIS A 141 -2.80 23.87 87.81
N SER A 142 -2.18 24.17 88.95
CA SER A 142 -2.35 23.41 90.20
C SER A 142 -2.26 24.36 91.39
N MET A 143 -3.40 24.47 92.07
CA MET A 143 -3.70 24.98 93.43
C MET A 143 -3.59 26.48 93.70
#